data_AF-A0A920R0E4-F1
#
_entry.id   AF-A0A920R0E4-F1
#
_cell.length_a   1.000
_cell.length_b   1.000
_cell.length_c   1.000
_cell.angle_alpha   90.00
_cell.angle_beta   90.00
_cell.angle_gamma   90.00
#
_symmetry.space_group_name_H-M   'P 1'
#
loop_
_entity.id
_entity.type
_entity.pdbx_description
1 polymer ?
#
loop_
_entity_poly.entity_id
_entity_poly.type
_entity_poly.pdbx_seq_one_letter_code
_entity_poly.pdbx_strand_id
1 'polypeptide(L)'
;MHHPLFLNNAQEPDVDFDWAPSPSNQRSGYWTVPIERRLPVVNLLREANVKTVFAGHWHRNHQASDNGLDVVVTSALGLPLGDDPSGYRVVNVSEQLLSHRFQAL
;
A
#
# COMPACT_ATOMS: atom_id res chain seq x y z
N MET A 1 -8.02 2.63 -3.45
CA MET A 1 -6.99 3.68 -3.69
C MET A 1 -6.03 3.17 -4.76
N HIS A 2 -5.49 4.03 -5.64
CA HIS A 2 -4.47 3.59 -6.60
C HIS A 2 -3.09 3.53 -5.93
N HIS A 3 -2.56 4.66 -5.48
CA HIS A 3 -1.29 4.72 -4.73
C HIS A 3 -1.51 4.31 -3.26
N PRO A 4 -0.60 3.55 -2.64
CA PRO A 4 -0.59 3.36 -1.20
C PRO A 4 -0.46 4.69 -0.46
N LEU A 5 -1.07 4.77 0.72
CA LEU A 5 -0.84 5.90 1.61
C LEU A 5 0.63 5.88 2.04
N PHE A 6 1.11 4.77 2.58
CA PHE A 6 2.51 4.62 3.00
C PHE A 6 3.01 3.20 2.74
N LEU A 7 4.33 3.02 2.69
CA LEU A 7 4.97 1.70 2.59
C LEU A 7 5.64 1.25 3.90
N ASN A 8 5.84 2.14 4.87
CA ASN A 8 6.41 1.83 6.19
C ASN A 8 5.50 2.39 7.29
N ASN A 9 5.27 3.71 7.31
CA ASN A 9 4.39 4.35 8.27
C ASN A 9 3.86 5.69 7.74
N ALA A 10 2.83 6.25 8.38
CA ALA A 10 2.17 7.47 7.89
C ALA A 10 3.07 8.73 7.89
N GLN A 11 4.18 8.71 8.61
CA GLN A 11 5.14 9.81 8.73
C GLN A 11 6.43 9.58 7.93
N GLU A 12 6.50 8.52 7.12
CA GLU A 12 7.68 8.27 6.31
C GLU A 12 7.96 9.46 5.36
N PRO A 13 9.22 9.84 5.13
CA PRO A 13 9.55 10.95 4.26
C PRO A 13 9.20 10.67 2.79
N ASP A 14 8.95 11.73 2.02
CA ASP A 14 8.70 11.67 0.56
C ASP A 14 10.02 11.48 -0.22
N VAL A 15 10.67 10.33 0.01
CA VAL A 15 11.95 9.95 -0.59
C VAL A 15 11.94 8.48 -0.97
N ASP A 16 12.93 8.07 -1.76
CA ASP A 16 13.13 6.68 -2.11
C ASP A 16 13.67 5.86 -0.94
N PHE A 17 13.19 4.63 -0.84
CA PHE A 17 13.82 3.61 -0.01
C PHE A 17 14.75 2.77 -0.90
N ASP A 18 15.86 2.29 -0.33
CA ASP A 18 16.80 1.40 -1.07
C ASP A 18 16.10 0.17 -1.64
N TRP A 19 15.05 -0.33 -0.97
CA TRP A 19 14.25 -1.50 -1.38
C TRP A 19 13.02 -1.15 -2.25
N ALA A 20 12.73 0.14 -2.43
CA ALA A 20 11.65 0.67 -3.25
C ALA A 20 12.09 1.94 -4.00
N PRO A 21 13.11 1.86 -4.87
CA PRO A 21 13.56 3.02 -5.64
C PRO A 21 12.46 3.46 -6.61
N SER A 22 12.25 4.77 -6.77
CA SER A 22 11.36 5.30 -7.79
C SER A 22 11.88 5.02 -9.20
N PRO A 23 11.01 4.91 -10.21
CA PRO A 23 11.44 4.84 -11.60
C PRO A 23 12.31 6.05 -11.96
N SER A 24 13.32 5.86 -12.82
CA SER A 24 14.32 6.89 -13.13
C SER A 24 13.75 8.18 -13.74
N ASN A 25 12.54 8.13 -14.31
CA ASN A 25 11.81 9.27 -14.88
C ASN A 25 10.77 9.87 -13.92
N GLN A 26 10.74 9.45 -12.66
CA GLN A 26 9.82 9.93 -11.63
C GLN A 26 10.58 10.65 -10.52
N ARG A 27 9.85 11.38 -9.68
CA ARG A 27 10.41 12.02 -8.49
C ARG A 27 10.65 10.98 -7.39
N SER A 28 11.58 11.28 -6.48
CA SER A 28 11.81 10.46 -5.29
C SER A 28 10.52 10.33 -4.45
N GLY A 29 10.29 9.14 -3.88
CA GLY A 29 9.05 8.85 -3.14
C GLY A 29 7.81 8.66 -4.02
N TYR A 30 7.98 8.35 -5.32
CA TYR A 30 6.91 8.20 -6.30
C TYR A 30 5.79 7.24 -5.87
N TRP A 31 6.13 6.19 -5.13
CA TRP A 31 5.23 5.08 -4.87
C TRP A 31 4.06 5.41 -3.95
N THR A 32 4.18 6.45 -3.13
CA THR A 32 3.19 6.75 -2.08
C THR A 32 2.56 8.13 -2.25
N VAL A 33 1.44 8.34 -1.57
CA VAL A 33 0.84 9.67 -1.49
C VAL A 33 1.76 10.58 -0.66
N PRO A 34 2.17 11.76 -1.17
CA PRO A 34 3.04 12.69 -0.43
C PRO A 34 2.51 13.05 0.95
N ILE A 35 3.42 13.24 1.91
CA ILE A 35 3.11 13.40 3.34
C ILE A 35 2.07 14.50 3.60
N GLU A 36 2.17 15.63 2.91
CA GLU A 36 1.25 16.77 3.01
C GLU A 36 -0.20 16.38 2.73
N ARG A 37 -0.43 15.47 1.77
CA ARG A 37 -1.76 14.98 1.39
C ARG A 37 -2.16 13.70 2.11
N ARG A 38 -1.18 12.90 2.52
CA ARG A 38 -1.42 11.62 3.20
C ARG A 38 -1.92 11.81 4.61
N LEU A 39 -1.29 12.68 5.41
CA LEU A 39 -1.60 12.78 6.83
C LEU A 39 -3.06 13.17 7.13
N PRO A 40 -3.65 14.16 6.43
CA PRO A 40 -5.07 14.45 6.62
C PRO A 40 -5.96 13.23 6.36
N VAL A 41 -5.67 12.46 5.30
CA VAL A 41 -6.43 11.26 4.94
C VAL A 41 -6.24 10.16 5.98
N VAL A 42 -5.01 9.89 6.41
CA VAL A 42 -4.71 8.90 7.45
C VAL A 42 -5.43 9.23 8.76
N ASN A 43 -5.44 10.50 9.16
CA ASN A 43 -6.14 10.93 10.38
C ASN A 43 -7.65 10.71 10.27
N LEU A 44 -8.27 11.10 9.16
CA LEU A 44 -9.70 10.86 8.90
C LEU A 44 -10.05 9.37 8.93
N LEU A 45 -9.21 8.52 8.33
CA LEU A 45 -9.41 7.08 8.32
C LEU A 45 -9.32 6.48 9.73
N ARG A 46 -8.37 6.95 10.54
CA ARG A 46 -8.21 6.53 11.95
C ARG A 46 -9.40 6.96 12.80
N GLU A 47 -9.84 8.21 12.67
CA GLU A 47 -11.03 8.74 13.35
C GLU A 47 -12.29 7.93 12.99
N ALA A 48 -12.40 7.51 11.73
CA ALA A 48 -13.46 6.63 11.24
C ALA A 48 -13.27 5.14 11.60
N ASN A 49 -12.25 4.80 12.40
CA ASN A 49 -11.90 3.42 12.80
C ASN A 49 -11.64 2.46 11.63
N VAL A 50 -11.21 2.97 10.48
CA VAL A 50 -10.80 2.14 9.35
C VAL A 50 -9.58 1.32 9.74
N LYS A 51 -9.63 0.01 9.48
CA LYS A 51 -8.56 -0.93 9.83
C LYS A 51 -7.61 -1.22 8.67
N THR A 52 -8.10 -1.20 7.43
CA THR A 52 -7.30 -1.61 6.28
C THR A 52 -7.61 -0.79 5.04
N VAL A 53 -6.57 -0.33 4.36
CA VAL A 53 -6.63 0.33 3.04
C VAL A 53 -5.94 -0.55 2.01
N PHE A 54 -6.69 -0.99 1.01
CA PHE A 54 -6.15 -1.71 -0.14
C PHE A 54 -5.74 -0.75 -1.25
N ALA A 55 -4.53 -0.95 -1.78
CA ALA A 55 -3.94 -0.16 -2.85
C ALA A 55 -3.19 -1.04 -3.87
N GLY A 56 -2.76 -0.41 -4.97
CA GLY A 56 -1.92 -1.03 -6.01
C GLY A 56 -0.74 -0.12 -6.33
N HIS A 57 -0.58 0.23 -7.61
CA HIS A 57 0.44 1.16 -8.12
C HIS A 57 1.89 0.68 -8.08
N TRP A 58 2.35 0.10 -6.96
CA TRP A 58 3.74 -0.35 -6.83
C TRP A 58 4.06 -1.63 -7.62
N HIS A 59 3.03 -2.37 -8.08
CA HIS A 59 3.18 -3.63 -8.81
C HIS A 59 3.97 -4.70 -8.02
N ARG A 60 4.01 -4.57 -6.70
CA ARG A 60 4.59 -5.52 -5.75
C ARG A 60 3.60 -5.75 -4.61
N ASN A 61 3.61 -6.94 -4.03
CA ASN A 61 2.89 -7.21 -2.81
C ASN A 61 3.61 -6.54 -1.65
N HIS A 62 2.84 -5.84 -0.84
CA HIS A 62 3.38 -5.21 0.36
C HIS A 62 2.34 -5.08 1.45
N GLN A 63 2.79 -5.01 2.69
CA GLN A 63 1.95 -4.69 3.83
C GLN A 63 2.72 -3.81 4.81
N ALA A 64 2.09 -2.72 5.22
CA ALA A 64 2.57 -1.81 6.25
C ALA A 64 1.45 -1.57 7.27
N SER A 65 1.81 -1.31 8.51
CA SER A 65 0.84 -0.99 9.58
C SER A 65 1.37 0.15 10.43
N ASP A 66 0.52 1.14 10.70
CA ASP A 66 0.86 2.26 11.56
C ASP A 66 -0.37 2.72 12.36
N ASN A 67 -0.26 2.66 13.69
CA ASN A 67 -1.33 2.99 14.65
C ASN A 67 -2.69 2.36 14.32
N GLY A 68 -2.70 1.06 14.03
CA GLY A 68 -3.93 0.28 13.81
C GLY A 68 -4.60 0.51 12.45
N LEU A 69 -3.93 1.19 11.52
CA LEU A 69 -4.31 1.29 10.11
C LEU A 69 -3.31 0.49 9.26
N ASP A 70 -3.77 -0.59 8.64
CA ASP A 70 -3.01 -1.39 7.69
C ASP A 70 -3.12 -0.81 6.27
N VAL A 71 -2.02 -0.76 5.55
CA VAL A 71 -1.98 -0.48 4.12
C VAL A 71 -1.48 -1.74 3.41
N VAL A 72 -2.33 -2.30 2.55
CA VAL A 72 -2.05 -3.54 1.82
C VAL A 72 -1.94 -3.21 0.34
N VAL A 73 -0.76 -3.44 -0.23
CA VAL A 73 -0.50 -3.27 -1.66
C VAL A 73 -0.60 -4.64 -2.33
N THR A 74 -1.35 -4.69 -3.42
CA THR A 74 -1.48 -5.89 -4.25
C THR A 74 -0.62 -5.73 -5.49
N SER A 75 0.17 -6.76 -5.82
CA SER A 75 0.95 -6.81 -7.05
C SER A 75 0.07 -6.69 -8.30
N ALA A 76 0.67 -6.37 -9.44
CA ALA A 76 -0.04 -6.25 -10.70
C ALA A 76 -0.23 -7.59 -11.39
N LEU A 77 -1.36 -7.75 -12.08
CA LEU A 77 -1.64 -8.93 -12.89
C LEU A 77 -0.75 -9.01 -14.13
N GLY A 78 -0.61 -7.90 -14.88
CA GLY A 78 0.04 -7.90 -16.20
C GLY A 78 1.53 -7.57 -16.21
N LEU A 79 2.05 -6.93 -15.16
CA LEU A 79 3.46 -6.56 -15.05
C LEU A 79 3.85 -6.44 -13.57
N PRO A 80 3.95 -7.56 -12.84
CA PRO A 80 4.51 -7.51 -11.49
C PRO A 80 5.99 -7.08 -11.57
N LEU A 81 6.48 -6.42 -10.51
CA LEU A 81 7.87 -6.00 -10.39
C LEU A 81 8.59 -6.84 -9.32
N GLY A 82 9.93 -6.89 -9.38
CA GLY A 82 10.72 -7.71 -8.47
C GLY A 82 10.40 -9.20 -8.62
N ASP A 83 10.33 -9.91 -7.50
CA ASP A 83 10.10 -11.37 -7.46
C ASP A 83 8.61 -11.74 -7.34
N ASP A 84 7.70 -10.77 -7.35
CA ASP A 84 6.27 -11.06 -7.22
C ASP A 84 5.71 -11.71 -8.49
N PRO A 85 4.87 -12.74 -8.39
CA PRO A 85 4.20 -13.31 -9.55
C PRO A 85 2.96 -12.49 -9.94
N SER A 86 2.47 -12.73 -11.15
CA SER A 86 1.13 -12.31 -11.54
C SER A 86 0.10 -12.97 -10.63
N GLY A 87 -0.92 -12.22 -10.22
CA GLY A 87 -1.91 -12.74 -9.31
C GLY A 87 -2.98 -11.73 -8.93
N TYR A 88 -3.79 -12.11 -7.94
CA TYR A 88 -4.86 -11.27 -7.41
C TYR A 88 -4.99 -11.48 -5.89
N ARG A 89 -5.61 -10.53 -5.20
CA ARG A 89 -5.86 -10.63 -3.76
C ARG A 89 -7.30 -10.99 -3.49
N VAL A 90 -7.52 -12.05 -2.73
CA VAL A 90 -8.84 -12.43 -2.19
C VAL A 90 -8.98 -11.79 -0.83
N VAL A 91 -10.06 -11.03 -0.62
CA VAL A 91 -10.42 -10.40 0.65
C VAL A 91 -11.74 -11.00 1.11
N ASN A 92 -11.75 -11.57 2.31
CA ASN A 92 -12.94 -12.09 2.96
C ASN A 92 -13.29 -11.19 4.14
N VAL A 93 -14.53 -10.69 4.15
CA VAL A 93 -15.05 -9.81 5.20
C VAL A 93 -16.19 -10.54 5.88
N SER A 94 -16.09 -10.70 7.20
CA SER A 94 -17.16 -11.19 8.06
C SER A 94 -17.46 -10.18 9.17
N GLU A 95 -18.47 -10.45 9.99
CA GLU A 95 -18.82 -9.60 11.13
C GLU A 95 -17.68 -9.46 12.15
N GLN A 96 -16.78 -10.44 12.21
CA GLN A 96 -15.74 -10.54 13.25
C GLN A 96 -14.33 -10.28 12.72
N LEU A 97 -14.09 -10.52 11.42
CA LEU A 97 -12.74 -10.55 10.86
C LEU A 97 -12.71 -10.08 9.42
N LEU A 98 -11.67 -9.29 9.10
CA LEU A 98 -11.20 -9.08 7.75
C LEU A 98 -9.95 -9.93 7.56
N SER A 99 -9.99 -10.86 6.59
CA SER A 99 -8.83 -11.65 6.19
C SER A 99 -8.55 -11.44 4.72
N HIS A 100 -7.28 -11.49 4.32
CA HIS A 100 -6.92 -11.39 2.92
C HIS A 100 -5.69 -12.23 2.61
N ARG A 101 -5.62 -12.75 1.39
CA ARG A 101 -4.45 -13.48 0.88
C ARG A 101 -4.21 -13.15 -0.59
N PHE A 102 -2.95 -13.04 -0.96
CA PHE A 102 -2.57 -12.97 -2.37
C PHE A 102 -2.57 -14.37 -2.96
N GLN A 103 -3.10 -14.52 -4.16
CA GLN A 103 -3.15 -15.76 -4.93
C GLN A 103 -2.37 -15.53 -6.22
N ALA A 104 -1.23 -16.22 -6.33
CA ALA A 104 -0.46 -16.28 -7.57
C ALA A 104 -1.22 -17.11 -8.63
N LEU A 105 -0.99 -16.78 -9.89
CA LEU A 105 -1.46 -17.50 -11.08
C LEU A 105 -0.38 -18.41 -11.67
#